data_AF-A0A8S2LN85-F1
#
_entry.id   AF-A0A8S2LN85-F1
#
_cell.length_a   1.000
_cell.length_b   1.000
_cell.length_c   1.000
_cell.angle_alpha   90.00
_cell.angle_beta   90.00
_cell.angle_gamma   90.00
#
_symmetry.space_group_name_H-M   'P 1'
#
loop_
_entity.id
_entity.type
_entity.pdbx_description
1 polymer ?
#
loop_
_entity_poly.entity_id
_entity_poly.type
_entity_poly.pdbx_seq_one_letter_code
_entity_poly.pdbx_strand_id
1 'polypeptide(L)'
;MDLFRTDRGLLEARGSFIIRQLCMLLSPEDIYKTLSETLANEPDTNFAAIMVKILSSILLTSTELHDLRVKLKNLQTTESADLFVCLYKTWCHNPIALVALCFLSQNYDHACKLVQLFADIEVTVDFLIEIDKLVQLLESPIFTYLRLALLDVENNQTLIRALCGLLMLLPGKTDAFHVLRRRLECVPNFIDKFTSLDKRVANLSMNAKVNETTNDPRKNINFDELQQYYLAIQNKHVDSKKQRYRYAPTSDGL
;
A
#
# COMPACT_ATOMS: atom_id res chain seq x y z
N MET A 1 -14.82 17.70 2.48
CA MET A 1 -14.58 16.53 3.35
C MET A 1 -15.76 16.26 4.29
N ASP A 2 -16.30 17.28 4.97
CA ASP A 2 -17.43 17.08 5.88
C ASP A 2 -18.69 16.49 5.22
N LEU A 3 -18.95 16.83 3.95
CA LEU A 3 -20.05 16.23 3.19
C LEU A 3 -19.90 14.71 3.05
N PHE A 4 -18.71 14.20 2.71
CA PHE A 4 -18.46 12.76 2.63
C PHE A 4 -18.44 12.09 4.01
N ARG A 5 -18.02 12.81 5.05
CA ARG A 5 -18.06 12.29 6.43
C ARG A 5 -19.49 12.10 6.91
N THR A 6 -20.35 13.06 6.62
CA THR A 6 -21.75 13.09 7.07
C THR A 6 -22.63 12.16 6.23
N ASP A 7 -22.40 12.10 4.92
CA ASP A 7 -23.12 11.24 3.98
C ASP A 7 -22.20 10.16 3.41
N ARG A 8 -22.12 9.03 4.13
CA ARG A 8 -21.32 7.87 3.71
C ARG A 8 -21.90 7.19 2.47
N GLY A 9 -23.23 7.23 2.27
CA GLY A 9 -23.87 6.68 1.08
C GLY A 9 -23.48 7.43 -0.18
N LEU A 10 -23.37 8.76 -0.10
CA LEU A 10 -22.84 9.59 -1.18
C LEU A 10 -21.38 9.22 -1.52
N LEU A 11 -20.55 9.00 -0.50
CA LEU A 11 -19.16 8.60 -0.71
C LEU A 11 -19.07 7.25 -1.44
N GLU A 12 -19.83 6.25 -0.99
CA GLU A 12 -19.85 4.91 -1.60
C GLU A 12 -20.38 4.93 -3.03
N ALA A 13 -21.47 5.68 -3.29
CA ALA A 13 -22.12 5.70 -4.59
C ALA A 13 -21.45 6.63 -5.61
N ARG A 14 -20.96 7.79 -5.18
CA ARG A 14 -20.50 8.89 -6.07
C ARG A 14 -19.10 9.40 -5.78
N GLY A 15 -18.48 9.01 -4.66
CA GLY A 15 -17.16 9.50 -4.26
C GLY A 15 -16.10 9.32 -5.34
N SER A 16 -16.05 8.13 -5.94
CA SER A 16 -15.10 7.84 -7.03
C SER A 16 -15.30 8.78 -8.23
N PHE A 17 -16.54 8.95 -8.67
CA PHE A 17 -16.86 9.84 -9.78
C PHE A 17 -16.46 11.29 -9.47
N ILE A 18 -16.83 11.81 -8.28
CA ILE A 18 -16.54 13.19 -7.90
C ILE A 18 -15.04 13.45 -7.88
N ILE A 19 -14.26 12.57 -7.23
CA ILE A 19 -12.80 12.72 -7.14
C ILE A 19 -12.14 12.67 -8.53
N ARG A 20 -12.61 11.78 -9.41
CA ARG A 20 -12.13 11.70 -10.79
C ARG A 20 -12.44 12.96 -11.59
N GLN A 21 -13.64 13.50 -11.48
CA GLN A 21 -14.00 14.77 -12.13
C GLN A 21 -13.11 15.92 -11.64
N LEU A 22 -12.84 15.99 -10.32
CA LEU A 22 -11.91 16.99 -9.79
C LEU A 22 -10.51 16.83 -10.42
N CYS A 23 -9.99 15.60 -10.53
CA CYS A 23 -8.67 15.34 -11.13
C CYS A 23 -8.62 15.67 -12.63
N MET A 24 -9.74 15.73 -13.33
CA MET A 24 -9.78 16.18 -14.73
C MET A 24 -9.87 17.70 -14.86
N LEU A 25 -10.48 18.38 -13.88
CA LEU A 25 -10.71 19.82 -13.90
C LEU A 25 -9.57 20.62 -13.24
N LEU A 26 -8.80 19.99 -12.35
CA LEU A 26 -7.73 20.57 -11.56
C LEU A 26 -6.50 19.65 -11.56
N SER A 27 -5.38 20.16 -11.06
CA SER A 27 -4.15 19.38 -10.87
C SER A 27 -4.40 18.16 -9.97
N PRO A 28 -4.22 16.92 -10.48
CA PRO A 28 -4.36 15.72 -9.66
C PRO A 28 -3.39 15.69 -8.48
N GLU A 29 -2.17 16.22 -8.66
CA GLU A 29 -1.18 16.31 -7.60
C GLU A 29 -1.68 17.17 -6.43
N ASP A 30 -2.21 18.36 -6.73
CA ASP A 30 -2.71 19.27 -5.70
C ASP A 30 -3.94 18.71 -4.99
N ILE A 31 -4.82 18.03 -5.72
CA ILE A 31 -5.97 17.33 -5.13
C ILE A 31 -5.48 16.25 -4.17
N TYR A 32 -4.56 15.39 -4.60
CA TYR A 32 -4.07 14.29 -3.75
C TYR A 32 -3.30 14.80 -2.54
N LYS A 33 -2.50 15.86 -2.66
CA LYS A 33 -1.84 16.52 -1.51
C LYS A 33 -2.87 17.09 -0.55
N THR A 34 -3.80 17.91 -1.04
CA THR A 34 -4.82 18.57 -0.21
C THR A 34 -5.69 17.55 0.53
N LEU A 35 -6.15 16.51 -0.17
CA LEU A 35 -6.94 15.44 0.45
C LEU A 35 -6.13 14.67 1.50
N SER A 36 -4.85 14.42 1.25
CA SER A 36 -3.96 13.72 2.18
C SER A 36 -3.71 14.54 3.45
N GLU A 37 -3.38 15.82 3.31
CA GLU A 37 -3.21 16.74 4.45
C GLU A 37 -4.48 16.88 5.29
N THR A 38 -5.65 16.89 4.63
CA THR A 38 -6.93 16.94 5.33
C THR A 38 -7.21 15.63 6.07
N LEU A 39 -6.94 14.49 5.44
CA LEU A 39 -7.15 13.16 6.01
C LEU A 39 -6.16 12.82 7.13
N ALA A 40 -4.94 13.37 7.11
CA ALA A 40 -3.95 13.16 8.18
C ALA A 40 -4.45 13.62 9.55
N ASN A 41 -5.34 14.63 9.58
CA ASN A 41 -5.96 15.17 10.79
C ASN A 41 -7.35 14.57 11.06
N GLU A 42 -7.78 13.55 10.31
CA GLU A 42 -9.12 12.97 10.43
C GLU A 42 -9.29 12.21 11.77
N PRO A 43 -10.29 12.57 12.60
CA PRO A 43 -10.56 11.86 13.84
C PRO A 43 -11.19 10.48 13.58
N ASP A 44 -12.07 10.33 12.59
CA ASP A 44 -12.70 9.05 12.26
C ASP A 44 -11.79 8.21 11.38
N THR A 45 -11.03 7.33 12.02
CA THR A 45 -10.08 6.41 11.39
C THR A 45 -10.75 5.48 10.36
N ASN A 46 -12.02 5.11 10.56
CA ASN A 46 -12.76 4.26 9.61
C ASN A 46 -13.11 5.05 8.34
N PHE A 47 -13.57 6.29 8.47
CA PHE A 47 -13.80 7.17 7.34
C PHE A 47 -12.50 7.44 6.56
N ALA A 48 -11.40 7.71 7.27
CA ALA A 48 -10.09 7.89 6.66
C ALA A 48 -9.66 6.65 5.84
N ALA A 49 -9.85 5.44 6.37
CA ALA A 49 -9.54 4.20 5.66
C ALA A 49 -10.38 4.00 4.38
N ILE A 50 -11.67 4.36 4.41
CA ILE A 50 -12.56 4.31 3.23
C ILE A 50 -12.09 5.33 2.18
N MET A 51 -11.79 6.55 2.59
CA MET A 51 -11.27 7.59 1.68
C MET A 51 -9.95 7.15 1.03
N VAL A 52 -9.01 6.61 1.81
CA VAL A 52 -7.75 6.06 1.29
C VAL A 52 -8.00 4.94 0.29
N LYS A 53 -8.93 4.02 0.57
CA LYS A 53 -9.31 2.95 -0.35
C LYS A 53 -9.84 3.48 -1.68
N ILE A 54 -10.67 4.52 -1.65
CA ILE A 54 -11.21 5.15 -2.87
C ILE A 54 -10.08 5.85 -3.63
N LEU A 55 -9.25 6.63 -2.95
CA LEU A 55 -8.12 7.33 -3.56
C LEU A 55 -7.11 6.37 -4.17
N SER A 56 -6.75 5.29 -3.48
CA SER A 56 -5.81 4.30 -4.01
C SER A 56 -6.38 3.59 -5.23
N SER A 57 -7.65 3.21 -5.22
CA SER A 57 -8.32 2.63 -6.38
C SER A 57 -8.27 3.58 -7.58
N ILE A 58 -8.65 4.85 -7.40
CA ILE A 58 -8.63 5.85 -8.47
C ILE A 58 -7.21 6.04 -9.00
N LEU A 59 -6.24 6.24 -8.10
CA LEU A 59 -4.85 6.44 -8.50
C LEU A 59 -4.33 5.29 -9.36
N LEU A 60 -4.68 4.05 -9.03
CA LEU A 60 -4.18 2.86 -9.70
C LEU A 60 -4.94 2.51 -10.99
N THR A 61 -6.20 2.93 -11.15
CA THR A 61 -7.02 2.49 -12.30
C THR A 61 -7.41 3.60 -13.28
N SER A 62 -7.47 4.86 -12.85
CA SER A 62 -7.97 5.95 -13.69
C SER A 62 -6.96 6.41 -14.74
N THR A 63 -7.40 6.63 -15.97
CA THR A 63 -6.53 7.09 -17.08
C THR A 63 -5.98 8.49 -16.84
N GLU A 64 -6.80 9.38 -16.28
CA GLU A 64 -6.47 10.78 -15.97
C GLU A 64 -5.39 10.94 -14.89
N LEU A 65 -5.02 9.85 -14.20
CA LEU A 65 -3.95 9.82 -13.19
C LEU A 65 -2.62 9.27 -13.71
N HIS A 66 -2.48 9.08 -15.04
CA HIS A 66 -1.28 8.48 -15.62
C HIS A 66 0.02 9.22 -15.24
N ASP A 67 0.05 10.55 -15.40
CA ASP A 67 1.26 11.34 -15.12
C ASP A 67 1.62 11.31 -13.64
N LEU A 68 0.62 11.36 -12.75
CA LEU A 68 0.83 11.25 -11.31
C LEU A 68 1.43 9.89 -10.94
N ARG A 69 0.96 8.80 -11.57
CA ARG A 69 1.55 7.47 -11.39
C ARG A 69 3.00 7.41 -11.86
N VAL A 70 3.32 8.01 -13.00
CA VAL A 70 4.71 8.05 -13.51
C VAL A 70 5.60 8.84 -12.55
N LYS A 71 5.13 9.99 -12.04
CA LYS A 71 5.84 10.80 -11.03
C LYS A 71 6.12 9.98 -9.77
N LEU A 72 5.12 9.28 -9.23
CA LEU A 72 5.24 8.42 -8.04
C LEU A 72 6.09 7.17 -8.28
N LYS A 73 6.04 6.58 -9.48
CA LYS A 73 6.86 5.42 -9.83
C LYS A 73 8.35 5.74 -9.88
N ASN A 74 8.68 6.93 -10.40
CA ASN A 74 10.05 7.30 -10.70
C ASN A 74 10.73 8.03 -9.54
N LEU A 75 9.98 8.78 -8.71
CA LEU A 75 10.52 9.55 -7.57
C LEU A 75 11.76 10.39 -7.92
N GLN A 76 11.74 11.02 -9.09
CA GLN A 76 12.90 11.72 -9.66
C GLN A 76 13.12 13.13 -9.10
N THR A 77 12.12 13.73 -8.46
CA THR A 77 12.20 15.09 -7.91
C THR A 77 11.89 15.12 -6.42
N THR A 78 12.38 16.13 -5.72
CA THR A 78 12.02 16.36 -4.30
C THR A 78 10.50 16.44 -4.13
N GLU A 79 9.80 17.15 -5.02
CA GLU A 79 8.33 17.24 -5.00
C GLU A 79 7.64 15.87 -5.12
N SER A 80 8.19 14.96 -5.94
CA SER A 80 7.66 13.61 -6.09
C SER A 80 7.89 12.76 -4.84
N ALA A 81 9.03 12.95 -4.16
CA ALA A 81 9.32 12.32 -2.88
C ALA A 81 8.42 12.88 -1.77
N ASP A 82 8.20 14.19 -1.72
CA ASP A 82 7.31 14.86 -0.77
C ASP A 82 5.86 14.42 -0.98
N LEU A 83 5.42 14.32 -2.23
CA LEU A 83 4.10 13.75 -2.57
C LEU A 83 4.00 12.31 -2.07
N PHE A 84 4.99 11.46 -2.35
CA PHE A 84 5.00 10.08 -1.86
C PHE A 84 4.90 10.02 -0.33
N VAL A 85 5.67 10.83 0.40
CA VAL A 85 5.63 10.91 1.86
C VAL A 85 4.25 11.37 2.36
N CYS A 86 3.66 12.37 1.71
CA CYS A 86 2.32 12.88 2.03
C CYS A 86 1.25 11.80 1.85
N LEU A 87 1.28 11.10 0.72
CA LEU A 87 0.39 9.96 0.45
C LEU A 87 0.63 8.83 1.44
N TYR A 88 1.88 8.46 1.68
CA TYR A 88 2.27 7.38 2.59
C TYR A 88 1.65 7.59 3.97
N LYS A 89 1.83 8.78 4.57
CA LYS A 89 1.31 9.10 5.91
C LYS A 89 -0.19 8.89 5.97
N THR A 90 -0.92 9.38 4.97
CA THR A 90 -2.37 9.22 4.91
C THR A 90 -2.78 7.76 4.66
N TRP A 91 -2.05 7.08 3.78
CA TRP A 91 -2.38 5.72 3.36
C TRP A 91 -2.07 4.68 4.43
N CYS A 92 -1.37 5.06 5.50
CA CYS A 92 -1.25 4.26 6.71
C CYS A 92 -2.61 3.87 7.32
N HIS A 93 -3.72 4.55 6.98
CA HIS A 93 -5.06 4.12 7.38
C HIS A 93 -5.56 2.85 6.68
N ASN A 94 -4.97 2.45 5.54
CA ASN A 94 -5.27 1.21 4.84
C ASN A 94 -3.96 0.48 4.45
N PRO A 95 -3.59 -0.61 5.16
CA PRO A 95 -2.32 -1.30 4.93
C PRO A 95 -2.12 -1.82 3.51
N ILE A 96 -3.19 -2.29 2.86
CA ILE A 96 -3.10 -2.84 1.51
C ILE A 96 -2.87 -1.73 0.48
N ALA A 97 -3.54 -0.58 0.65
CA ALA A 97 -3.28 0.60 -0.18
C ALA A 97 -1.82 1.07 -0.02
N LEU A 98 -1.28 1.06 1.19
CA LEU A 98 0.10 1.43 1.48
C LEU A 98 1.11 0.49 0.78
N VAL A 99 0.87 -0.82 0.81
CA VAL A 99 1.70 -1.80 0.07
C VAL A 99 1.60 -1.55 -1.43
N ALA A 100 0.39 -1.28 -1.95
CA ALA A 100 0.20 -0.94 -3.36
C ALA A 100 0.97 0.32 -3.78
N LEU A 101 1.04 1.34 -2.91
CA LEU A 101 1.86 2.54 -3.14
C LEU A 101 3.35 2.21 -3.20
N CYS A 102 3.83 1.34 -2.30
CA CYS A 102 5.24 0.93 -2.28
C CYS A 102 5.59 0.08 -3.52
N PHE A 103 4.67 -0.76 -4.00
CA PHE A 103 4.82 -1.45 -5.28
C PHE A 103 4.79 -0.48 -6.46
N LEU A 104 3.95 0.56 -6.42
CA LEU A 104 3.90 1.61 -7.44
C LEU A 104 5.25 2.33 -7.56
N SER A 105 5.81 2.71 -6.41
CA SER A 105 7.06 3.47 -6.31
C SER A 105 8.34 2.63 -6.32
N GLN A 106 8.22 1.30 -6.51
CA GLN A 106 9.34 0.35 -6.54
C GLN A 106 10.14 0.26 -5.23
N ASN A 107 9.52 0.57 -4.09
CA ASN A 107 10.13 0.46 -2.76
C ASN A 107 9.89 -0.94 -2.17
N TYR A 108 10.44 -1.97 -2.82
CA TYR A 108 10.14 -3.38 -2.52
C TYR A 108 10.65 -3.85 -1.15
N ASP A 109 11.81 -3.34 -0.70
CA ASP A 109 12.34 -3.65 0.64
C ASP A 109 11.37 -3.22 1.72
N HIS A 110 10.84 -2.01 1.58
CA HIS A 110 9.87 -1.44 2.51
C HIS A 110 8.52 -2.15 2.43
N ALA A 111 8.04 -2.46 1.21
CA ALA A 111 6.83 -3.26 1.02
C ALA A 111 6.95 -4.63 1.71
N CYS A 112 8.10 -5.30 1.61
CA CYS A 112 8.35 -6.57 2.28
C CYS A 112 8.29 -6.44 3.81
N LYS A 113 8.91 -5.39 4.39
CA LYS A 113 8.82 -5.11 5.83
C LYS A 113 7.37 -4.89 6.26
N LEU A 114 6.60 -4.09 5.52
CA LEU A 114 5.19 -3.83 5.80
C LEU A 114 4.35 -5.11 5.77
N VAL A 115 4.52 -5.96 4.76
CA VAL A 115 3.78 -7.24 4.67
C VAL A 115 4.10 -8.16 5.84
N GLN A 116 5.33 -8.17 6.36
CA GLN A 116 5.68 -8.95 7.54
C GLN A 116 4.95 -8.47 8.80
N LEU A 117 4.68 -7.16 8.92
CA LEU A 117 3.90 -6.60 10.02
C LEU A 117 2.42 -7.00 9.98
N PHE A 118 1.91 -7.53 8.86
CA PHE A 118 0.52 -7.96 8.77
C PHE A 118 0.21 -9.19 9.62
N ALA A 119 1.23 -9.92 10.10
CA ALA A 119 1.06 -11.01 11.05
C ALA A 119 0.41 -10.56 12.38
N ASP A 120 0.61 -9.30 12.76
CA ASP A 120 0.07 -8.71 13.99
C ASP A 120 -1.28 -8.00 13.76
N ILE A 121 -1.78 -7.98 12.52
CA ILE A 121 -3.05 -7.35 12.15
C ILE A 121 -4.17 -8.39 12.17
N GLU A 122 -5.34 -7.97 12.66
CA GLU A 122 -6.54 -8.79 12.60
C GLU A 122 -6.95 -9.06 11.14
N VAL A 123 -6.88 -10.33 10.73
CA VAL A 123 -7.27 -10.76 9.39
C VAL A 123 -8.80 -10.79 9.28
N THR A 124 -9.37 -9.73 8.72
CA THR A 124 -10.81 -9.61 8.44
C THR A 124 -11.15 -9.99 6.99
N VAL A 125 -12.42 -10.27 6.70
CA VAL A 125 -12.88 -10.55 5.33
C VAL A 125 -12.59 -9.36 4.40
N ASP A 126 -12.85 -8.13 4.86
CA ASP A 126 -12.55 -6.92 4.09
C ASP A 126 -11.06 -6.80 3.76
N PHE A 127 -10.19 -7.13 4.71
CA PHE A 127 -8.75 -7.14 4.50
C PHE A 127 -8.35 -8.15 3.41
N LEU A 128 -8.91 -9.36 3.44
CA LEU A 128 -8.66 -10.40 2.43
C LEU A 128 -9.17 -9.99 1.04
N ILE A 129 -10.33 -9.34 0.96
CA ILE A 129 -10.88 -8.79 -0.29
C ILE A 129 -9.94 -7.73 -0.87
N GLU A 130 -9.36 -6.87 -0.04
CA GLU A 130 -8.40 -5.87 -0.52
C GLU A 130 -7.09 -6.52 -1.01
N ILE A 131 -6.60 -7.58 -0.36
CA ILE A 131 -5.45 -8.35 -0.88
C ILE A 131 -5.80 -8.98 -2.23
N ASP A 132 -6.97 -9.60 -2.37
CA ASP A 132 -7.41 -10.18 -3.65
C ASP A 132 -7.40 -9.12 -4.76
N LYS A 133 -8.01 -7.95 -4.52
CA LYS A 133 -7.97 -6.83 -5.48
C LYS A 133 -6.55 -6.38 -5.83
N LEU A 134 -5.65 -6.29 -4.84
CA LEU A 134 -4.25 -5.96 -5.09
C LEU A 134 -3.60 -7.01 -5.99
N VAL A 135 -3.84 -8.30 -5.75
CA VAL A 135 -3.31 -9.39 -6.60
C VAL A 135 -3.86 -9.31 -8.02
N GLN A 136 -5.16 -9.04 -8.20
CA GLN A 136 -5.71 -8.82 -9.54
C GLN A 136 -5.06 -7.61 -10.23
N LEU A 137 -4.79 -6.53 -9.47
CA LEU A 137 -4.08 -5.37 -9.99
C LEU A 137 -2.65 -5.70 -10.42
N LEU A 138 -1.93 -6.59 -9.73
CA LEU A 138 -0.58 -7.04 -10.13
C LEU A 138 -0.55 -7.63 -11.53
N GLU A 139 -1.66 -8.23 -11.99
CA GLU A 139 -1.79 -8.76 -13.35
C GLU A 139 -2.24 -7.71 -14.38
N SER A 140 -2.66 -6.53 -13.94
CA SER A 140 -3.07 -5.44 -14.82
C SER A 140 -1.86 -4.66 -15.39
N PRO A 141 -2.04 -3.87 -16.46
CA PRO A 141 -0.95 -3.16 -17.12
C PRO A 141 -0.14 -2.23 -16.24
N ILE A 142 -0.75 -1.68 -15.17
CA ILE A 142 -0.07 -0.76 -14.24
C ILE A 142 1.17 -1.38 -13.61
N PHE A 143 1.14 -2.68 -13.27
CA PHE A 143 2.24 -3.39 -12.62
C PHE A 143 3.03 -4.28 -13.58
N THR A 144 2.98 -4.00 -14.89
CA THR A 144 3.79 -4.73 -15.89
C THR A 144 5.28 -4.68 -15.56
N TYR A 145 5.78 -3.52 -15.13
CA TYR A 145 7.19 -3.37 -14.75
C TYR A 145 7.55 -4.20 -13.51
N LEU A 146 6.64 -4.35 -12.55
CA LEU A 146 6.84 -5.17 -11.35
C LEU A 146 6.92 -6.66 -11.75
N ARG A 147 6.04 -7.11 -12.64
CA ARG A 147 6.09 -8.48 -13.18
C ARG A 147 7.39 -8.76 -13.94
N LEU A 148 7.87 -7.78 -14.71
CA LEU A 148 9.17 -7.90 -15.39
C LEU A 148 10.34 -7.92 -14.40
N ALA A 149 10.25 -7.18 -13.28
CA ALA A 149 11.26 -7.19 -12.24
C ALA A 149 11.43 -8.57 -11.58
N LEU A 150 10.41 -9.44 -11.63
CA LEU A 150 10.51 -10.82 -11.13
C LEU A 150 11.49 -11.69 -11.92
N LEU A 151 11.89 -11.29 -13.13
CA LEU A 151 12.91 -12.01 -13.90
C LEU A 151 14.30 -11.89 -13.27
N ASP A 152 14.57 -10.76 -12.61
CA ASP A 152 15.83 -10.50 -11.92
C ASP A 152 15.71 -10.82 -10.43
N VAL A 153 15.75 -12.13 -10.14
CA VAL A 153 15.59 -12.69 -8.79
C VAL A 153 16.67 -12.19 -7.83
N GLU A 154 17.87 -11.87 -8.32
CA GLU A 154 19.02 -11.54 -7.48
C GLU A 154 18.89 -10.14 -6.89
N ASN A 155 18.42 -9.19 -7.69
CA ASN A 155 18.21 -7.82 -7.25
C ASN A 155 16.82 -7.59 -6.65
N ASN A 156 15.81 -8.41 -6.99
CA ASN A 156 14.41 -8.23 -6.55
C ASN A 156 13.96 -9.28 -5.53
N GLN A 157 14.87 -9.72 -4.66
CA GLN A 157 14.62 -10.69 -3.59
C GLN A 157 13.49 -10.29 -2.65
N THR A 158 13.45 -9.01 -2.25
CA THR A 158 12.44 -8.48 -1.33
C THR A 158 11.07 -8.34 -1.99
N LEU A 159 11.00 -8.10 -3.30
CA LEU A 159 9.75 -8.16 -4.05
C LEU A 159 9.16 -9.58 -4.00
N ILE A 160 9.97 -10.60 -4.29
CA ILE A 160 9.53 -12.00 -4.25
C ILE A 160 9.06 -12.35 -2.84
N ARG A 161 9.82 -11.97 -1.80
CA ARG A 161 9.43 -12.20 -0.40
C ARG A 161 8.14 -11.48 -0.01
N ALA A 162 7.93 -10.24 -0.47
CA ALA A 162 6.69 -9.50 -0.24
C ALA A 162 5.49 -10.19 -0.91
N LEU A 163 5.63 -10.64 -2.16
CA LEU A 163 4.59 -11.37 -2.88
C LEU A 163 4.29 -12.72 -2.23
N CYS A 164 5.31 -13.46 -1.80
CA CYS A 164 5.12 -14.69 -1.02
C CYS A 164 4.37 -14.40 0.29
N GLY A 165 4.71 -13.32 0.99
CA GLY A 165 4.00 -12.89 2.21
C GLY A 165 2.51 -12.64 1.95
N LEU A 166 2.18 -11.91 0.87
CA LEU A 166 0.79 -11.72 0.46
C LEU A 166 0.09 -13.05 0.11
N LEU A 167 0.78 -13.96 -0.58
CA LEU A 167 0.25 -15.29 -0.90
C LEU A 167 -0.09 -16.08 0.38
N MET A 168 0.76 -16.02 1.40
CA MET A 168 0.56 -16.72 2.67
C MET A 168 -0.60 -16.16 3.51
N LEU A 169 -1.03 -14.91 3.25
CA LEU A 169 -2.19 -14.31 3.90
C LEU A 169 -3.52 -14.69 3.25
N LEU A 170 -3.50 -15.13 1.99
CA LEU A 170 -4.71 -15.46 1.24
C LEU A 170 -5.23 -16.86 1.61
N PRO A 171 -6.56 -17.05 1.72
CA PRO A 171 -7.13 -18.38 1.85
C PRO A 171 -6.87 -19.19 0.58
N GLY A 172 -6.41 -20.44 0.73
CA GLY A 172 -5.96 -21.27 -0.41
C GLY A 172 -7.02 -21.63 -1.47
N LYS A 173 -8.28 -21.22 -1.30
CA LYS A 173 -9.39 -21.44 -2.24
C LYS A 173 -9.73 -20.21 -3.09
N THR A 174 -9.08 -19.06 -2.89
CA THR A 174 -9.39 -17.83 -3.62
C THR A 174 -8.70 -17.80 -4.99
N ASP A 175 -9.30 -17.12 -5.96
CA ASP A 175 -8.69 -16.94 -7.28
C ASP A 175 -7.39 -16.16 -7.20
N ALA A 176 -7.30 -15.12 -6.34
CA ALA A 176 -6.04 -14.42 -6.10
C ALA A 176 -4.91 -15.34 -5.64
N PHE A 177 -5.19 -16.29 -4.74
CA PHE A 177 -4.17 -17.25 -4.32
C PHE A 177 -3.59 -17.98 -5.53
N HIS A 178 -4.45 -18.48 -6.41
CA HIS A 178 -4.02 -19.20 -7.61
C HIS A 178 -3.34 -18.29 -8.65
N VAL A 179 -3.82 -17.07 -8.84
CA VAL A 179 -3.21 -16.08 -9.75
C VAL A 179 -1.79 -15.76 -9.31
N LEU A 180 -1.61 -15.38 -8.04
CA LEU A 180 -0.31 -15.01 -7.51
C LEU A 180 0.64 -16.21 -7.45
N ARG A 181 0.15 -17.39 -7.06
CA ARG A 181 0.94 -18.61 -7.07
C ARG A 181 1.47 -18.94 -8.47
N ARG A 182 0.62 -18.93 -9.50
CA ARG A 182 1.06 -19.18 -10.89
C ARG A 182 2.11 -18.16 -11.34
N ARG A 183 1.94 -16.88 -10.98
CA ARG A 183 2.92 -15.83 -11.29
C ARG A 183 4.29 -16.12 -10.66
N LEU A 184 4.31 -16.54 -9.41
CA LEU A 184 5.53 -16.91 -8.69
C LEU A 184 6.16 -18.21 -9.22
N GLU A 185 5.36 -19.18 -9.66
CA GLU A 185 5.84 -20.41 -10.30
C GLU A 185 6.53 -20.15 -11.65
N CYS A 186 6.20 -19.05 -12.34
CA CYS A 186 6.92 -18.62 -13.55
C CYS A 186 8.31 -18.01 -13.27
N VAL A 187 8.67 -17.76 -12.01
CA VAL A 187 9.95 -17.16 -11.65
C VAL A 187 11.06 -18.21 -11.74
N PRO A 188 12.11 -17.99 -12.55
CA PRO A 188 13.19 -18.97 -12.72
C PRO A 188 13.88 -19.29 -11.39
N ASN A 189 14.09 -20.59 -11.13
CA ASN A 189 14.77 -21.09 -9.93
C ASN A 189 14.15 -20.60 -8.61
N PHE A 190 12.84 -20.35 -8.59
CA PHE A 190 12.10 -19.82 -7.43
C PHE A 190 12.42 -20.58 -6.13
N ILE A 191 12.31 -21.92 -6.12
CA ILE A 191 12.50 -22.75 -4.92
C ILE A 191 13.99 -22.82 -4.51
N ASP A 192 14.88 -23.04 -5.48
CA ASP A 192 16.31 -23.21 -5.23
C ASP A 192 16.97 -21.91 -4.73
N LYS A 193 16.54 -20.76 -5.28
CA LYS A 193 17.03 -19.47 -4.82
C LYS A 193 16.39 -19.10 -3.48
N PHE A 194 15.08 -19.31 -3.27
CA PHE A 194 14.39 -18.99 -2.02
C PHE A 194 14.98 -19.67 -0.78
N THR A 195 15.47 -20.89 -0.91
CA THR A 195 16.16 -21.60 0.19
C THR A 195 17.58 -21.13 0.44
N SER A 196 18.26 -20.56 -0.57
CA SER A 196 19.58 -19.91 -0.42
C SER A 196 19.49 -18.47 0.12
N LEU A 197 18.34 -17.83 -0.06
CA LEU A 197 18.01 -16.47 0.37
C LEU A 197 18.09 -16.31 1.89
N ASP A 198 17.50 -17.24 2.67
CA ASP A 198 17.55 -17.19 4.15
C ASP A 198 18.98 -17.37 4.70
N LYS A 199 19.85 -18.09 3.98
CA LYS A 199 21.26 -18.27 4.37
C LYS A 199 22.12 -17.03 4.08
N ARG A 200 21.74 -16.18 3.11
CA ARG A 200 22.48 -14.96 2.76
C ARG A 200 22.04 -13.73 3.56
N VAL A 201 20.75 -13.61 3.89
CA VAL A 201 20.23 -12.50 4.73
C VAL A 201 20.88 -12.52 6.12
N ALA A 202 21.15 -13.71 6.69
CA ALA A 202 21.90 -13.84 7.94
C ALA A 202 23.36 -13.37 7.84
N ASN A 203 23.97 -13.39 6.65
CA ASN A 203 25.38 -13.06 6.44
C ASN A 203 25.62 -11.62 5.92
N LEU A 204 24.60 -10.96 5.36
CA LEU A 204 24.70 -9.59 4.81
C LEU A 204 24.49 -8.49 5.87
N SER A 205 24.13 -8.83 7.12
CA SER A 205 23.98 -7.88 8.22
C SER A 205 25.28 -7.18 8.66
N MET A 206 26.41 -7.39 7.97
CA MET A 206 27.70 -6.80 8.35
C MET A 206 28.44 -5.96 7.32
N ASN A 207 27.98 -5.76 6.08
CA ASN A 207 28.70 -4.84 5.18
C ASN A 207 27.82 -4.28 4.05
N ALA A 208 27.34 -3.06 4.24
CA ALA A 208 26.97 -2.17 3.14
C ALA A 208 27.26 -0.71 3.54
N LYS A 209 28.54 -0.35 3.59
CA LYS A 209 28.96 1.04 3.36
C LYS A 209 29.23 1.18 1.87
N VAL A 210 28.31 1.84 1.16
CA VAL A 210 28.58 2.35 -0.19
C VAL A 210 28.36 3.85 -0.15
N ASN A 211 29.48 4.57 -0.23
CA ASN A 211 29.52 6.00 -0.51
C ASN A 211 29.18 6.20 -1.98
N GLU A 212 28.02 6.77 -2.29
CA GLU A 212 27.78 7.44 -3.58
C GLU A 212 26.95 8.70 -3.37
N THR A 213 27.64 9.84 -3.51
CA THR A 213 27.10 11.17 -3.76
C THR A 213 26.38 11.18 -5.10
N THR A 214 25.11 10.78 -5.06
CA THR A 214 24.12 11.08 -6.09
C THR A 214 22.93 11.68 -5.36
N ASN A 215 22.49 12.85 -5.83
CA ASN A 215 21.37 13.62 -5.28
C ASN A 215 20.04 12.91 -5.61
N ASP A 216 19.93 11.61 -5.30
CA ASP A 216 18.74 10.80 -5.52
C ASP A 216 17.70 11.15 -4.46
N PRO A 217 16.57 11.79 -4.82
CA PRO A 217 15.54 12.18 -3.87
C PRO A 217 14.97 11.01 -3.07
N ARG A 218 15.08 9.77 -3.58
CA ARG A 218 14.66 8.56 -2.86
C ARG A 218 15.44 8.33 -1.57
N LYS A 219 16.73 8.70 -1.54
CA LYS A 219 17.59 8.57 -0.35
C LYS A 219 17.17 9.52 0.78
N ASN A 220 16.40 10.56 0.47
CA ASN A 220 15.88 11.51 1.47
C ASN A 220 14.62 10.98 2.18
N ILE A 221 14.00 9.90 1.70
CA ILE A 221 12.81 9.32 2.32
C ILE A 221 13.23 8.46 3.52
N ASN A 222 12.88 8.90 4.72
CA ASN A 222 13.14 8.14 5.95
C ASN A 222 12.09 7.04 6.14
N PHE A 223 12.34 5.85 5.59
CA PHE A 223 11.43 4.71 5.69
C PHE A 223 11.24 4.18 7.12
N ASP A 224 12.23 4.35 8.00
CA ASP A 224 12.11 3.90 9.39
C ASP A 224 11.13 4.78 10.18
N GLU A 225 11.19 6.10 9.99
CA GLU A 225 10.20 7.04 10.55
C GLU A 225 8.80 6.77 10.00
N LEU A 226 8.70 6.53 8.69
CA LEU A 226 7.44 6.18 8.03
C LEU A 226 6.86 4.86 8.56
N GLN A 227 7.70 3.87 8.86
CA GLN A 227 7.26 2.62 9.49
C GLN A 227 6.72 2.85 10.90
N GLN A 228 7.41 3.67 11.71
CA GLN A 228 6.95 4.02 13.05
C GLN A 228 5.61 4.77 13.01
N TYR A 229 5.46 5.70 12.05
CA TYR A 229 4.20 6.40 11.83
C TYR A 229 3.06 5.43 11.46
N TYR A 230 3.33 4.47 10.57
CA TYR A 230 2.37 3.43 10.22
C TYR A 230 1.89 2.66 11.45
N LEU A 231 2.81 2.18 12.30
CA LEU A 231 2.47 1.46 13.52
C LEU A 231 1.63 2.30 14.48
N ALA A 232 1.93 3.59 14.63
CA ALA A 232 1.15 4.51 15.46
C ALA A 232 -0.30 4.66 14.94
N ILE A 233 -0.50 4.77 13.62
CA ILE A 233 -1.83 4.84 13.02
C ILE A 233 -2.60 3.52 13.16
N GLN A 234 -1.94 2.37 13.00
CA GLN A 234 -2.57 1.07 13.23
C GLN A 234 -3.02 0.88 14.68
N ASN A 235 -2.19 1.30 15.65
CA ASN A 235 -2.59 1.30 17.06
C ASN A 235 -3.81 2.19 17.32
N LYS A 236 -3.87 3.38 16.71
CA LYS A 236 -5.04 4.27 16.78
C LYS A 236 -6.32 3.60 16.26
N HIS A 237 -6.22 2.82 15.18
CA HIS A 237 -7.35 2.04 14.65
C HIS A 237 -7.82 0.96 15.64
N VAL A 238 -6.88 0.21 16.23
CA VAL A 238 -7.18 -0.80 17.24
C VAL A 238 -7.88 -0.19 18.45
N ASP A 239 -7.39 0.96 18.94
CA ASP A 239 -7.98 1.65 20.08
C ASP A 239 -9.37 2.22 19.76
N SER A 240 -9.54 2.80 18.57
CA SER A 240 -10.85 3.29 18.08
C SER A 240 -11.88 2.16 18.01
N LYS A 241 -11.45 0.96 17.55
CA LYS A 241 -12.30 -0.23 17.49
C LYS A 241 -12.67 -0.73 18.88
N LYS A 242 -11.71 -0.80 19.82
CA LYS A 242 -11.96 -1.17 21.23
C LYS A 242 -12.94 -0.22 21.91
N GLN A 243 -12.82 1.09 21.69
CA GLN A 243 -13.75 2.08 22.23
C GLN A 243 -15.18 1.87 21.69
N ARG A 244 -15.34 1.64 20.38
CA ARG A 244 -16.65 1.35 19.78
C ARG A 244 -17.33 0.12 20.38
N TYR A 245 -16.58 -0.95 20.66
CA TYR A 245 -17.14 -2.14 21.32
C TYR A 245 -17.50 -1.90 22.79
N ARG A 246 -16.72 -1.10 23.52
CA ARG A 246 -17.00 -0.78 24.94
C ARG A 246 -18.26 0.07 25.12
N TYR A 247 -18.59 0.91 24.14
CA TYR A 247 -19.76 1.78 24.15
C TYR A 247 -20.90 1.29 23.24
N ALA A 248 -20.78 0.09 22.66
CA ALA A 248 -21.90 -0.53 21.97
C ALA A 248 -23.00 -0.80 23.00
N PRO A 249 -24.23 -0.29 22.82
CA PRO A 249 -25.31 -0.57 23.76
C PRO A 249 -25.45 -2.09 23.86
N THR A 250 -25.42 -2.63 25.08
CA THR A 250 -25.90 -3.99 25.33
C THR A 250 -27.29 -4.05 24.73
N SER A 251 -27.48 -4.97 23.79
CA SER A 251 -28.81 -5.40 23.37
C SER A 251 -29.39 -6.18 24.55
N ASP A 252 -29.77 -5.43 25.58
CA ASP A 252 -30.63 -5.93 26.65
C ASP A 252 -32.05 -6.00 26.10
N GLY A 253 -32.55 -7.23 25.98
CA GLY A 253 -33.97 -7.54 25.95
C GLY A 253 -34.63 -7.61 24.58
N LEU A 254 -34.74 -8.84 24.06
CA LEU A 254 -35.98 -9.43 23.53
C LEU A 254 -35.87 -10.96 23.52
#